data_AF-A0AAN6ZU88-F1
#
_entry.id   AF-A0AAN6ZU88-F1
#
_cell.length_a   1.000
_cell.length_b   1.000
_cell.length_c   1.000
_cell.angle_alpha   90.00
_cell.angle_beta   90.00
_cell.angle_gamma   90.00
#
_symmetry.space_group_name_H-M   'P 1'
#
loop_
_entity.id
_entity.type
_entity.pdbx_description
1 polymer ?
#
loop_
_entity_poly.entity_id
_entity_poly.type
_entity_poly.pdbx_seq_one_letter_code
_entity_poly.pdbx_strand_id
1 'polypeptide(L)'
;MLGWCEDDLTFFTDSTIKTPEETYKFVSSYVHGLTRANMDKLLSLYPVSDFVAYTTSALSSEFFRSARIFRDILMTCPPMWYGKQMAKAGKDVYLFDWNQTILEPIIEQQTEKRGWGSVHTSEFAYIFGNLSHYDVNGNPFHPTPADYALTIRGSRSLSTFAATGRPGLDGHDTFRGFKPAYATTTKGRDDVYVFVAGGPSEGLSAIDGQHSTELVRAQKLRERCAFINSPEIVEQLRY
;
A
#
# COMPACT_ATOMS: atom_id res chain seq x y z
N MET A 1 11.09 5.29 -8.51
CA MET A 1 9.96 5.45 -7.58
C MET A 1 9.21 4.14 -7.56
N LEU A 2 8.82 3.67 -6.38
CA LEU A 2 8.14 2.40 -6.14
C LEU A 2 7.00 2.66 -5.17
N GLY A 3 5.96 1.85 -5.16
CA GLY A 3 4.87 2.03 -4.22
C GLY A 3 3.82 0.95 -4.34
N TRP A 4 2.77 1.13 -3.55
CA TRP A 4 1.60 0.28 -3.46
C TRP A 4 0.37 1.16 -3.24
N CYS A 5 -0.81 0.58 -3.41
CA CYS A 5 -2.06 1.14 -2.92
C CYS A 5 -2.34 0.64 -1.50
N GLU A 6 -2.91 1.48 -0.63
CA GLU A 6 -3.15 1.18 0.80
C GLU A 6 -3.86 -0.17 0.97
N ASP A 7 -4.87 -0.43 0.12
CA ASP A 7 -5.73 -1.61 0.14
C ASP A 7 -5.56 -2.49 -1.12
N ASP A 8 -4.36 -2.49 -1.70
CA ASP A 8 -3.99 -3.10 -2.99
C ASP A 8 -4.75 -4.41 -3.29
N LEU A 9 -4.79 -5.37 -2.37
CA LEU A 9 -5.36 -6.69 -2.61
C LEU A 9 -6.72 -6.98 -1.97
N THR A 10 -7.44 -5.96 -1.46
CA THR A 10 -8.80 -6.19 -0.94
C THR A 10 -9.73 -6.75 -2.01
N PHE A 11 -9.73 -6.18 -3.23
CA PHE A 11 -10.56 -6.65 -4.34
C PHE A 11 -10.26 -8.11 -4.76
N PHE A 12 -9.01 -8.56 -4.61
CA PHE A 12 -8.57 -9.91 -4.98
C PHE A 12 -8.66 -10.92 -3.83
N THR A 13 -9.10 -10.49 -2.66
CA THR A 13 -9.27 -11.35 -1.49
C THR A 13 -10.71 -11.88 -1.44
N ASP A 14 -10.88 -13.15 -1.04
CA ASP A 14 -12.20 -13.74 -0.91
C ASP A 14 -13.00 -13.04 0.21
N SER A 15 -13.92 -12.18 -0.20
CA SER A 15 -14.83 -11.43 0.68
C SER A 15 -15.72 -12.31 1.59
N THR A 16 -15.75 -13.62 1.39
CA THR A 16 -16.50 -14.57 2.24
C THR A 16 -15.71 -15.02 3.48
N ILE A 17 -14.41 -14.73 3.56
CA ILE A 17 -13.56 -15.04 4.72
C ILE A 17 -14.08 -14.34 5.98
N LYS A 18 -14.35 -15.12 7.01
CA LYS A 18 -14.93 -14.71 8.30
C LYS A 18 -14.23 -15.35 9.50
N THR A 19 -13.51 -16.45 9.33
CA THR A 19 -12.85 -17.16 10.44
C THR A 19 -11.32 -17.23 10.29
N PRO A 20 -10.59 -17.42 11.40
CA PRO A 20 -9.13 -17.64 11.36
C PRO A 20 -8.73 -18.83 10.48
N GLU A 21 -9.54 -19.89 10.42
CA GLU A 21 -9.28 -21.07 9.60
C GLU A 21 -9.39 -20.76 8.11
N GLU A 22 -10.35 -19.92 7.73
CA GLU A 22 -10.52 -19.44 6.35
C GLU A 22 -9.36 -18.53 5.94
N THR A 23 -8.92 -17.64 6.83
CA THR A 23 -7.70 -16.83 6.65
C THR A 23 -6.47 -17.71 6.45
N TYR A 24 -6.25 -18.71 7.32
CA TYR A 24 -5.14 -19.65 7.18
C TYR A 24 -5.18 -20.34 5.82
N LYS A 25 -6.35 -20.87 5.43
CA LYS A 25 -6.53 -21.58 4.16
C LYS A 25 -6.23 -20.67 2.97
N PHE A 26 -6.76 -19.45 2.97
CA PHE A 26 -6.53 -18.47 1.91
C PHE A 26 -5.04 -18.12 1.79
N VAL A 27 -4.40 -17.70 2.88
CA VAL A 27 -2.97 -17.32 2.86
C VAL A 27 -2.11 -18.50 2.43
N SER A 28 -2.33 -19.70 2.99
CA SER A 28 -1.57 -20.91 2.64
C SER A 28 -1.62 -21.29 1.17
N SER A 29 -2.68 -20.90 0.44
CA SER A 29 -2.79 -21.14 -1.00
C SER A 29 -1.79 -20.33 -1.84
N TYR A 30 -1.34 -19.17 -1.33
CA TYR A 30 -0.36 -18.31 -1.99
C TYR A 30 1.09 -18.59 -1.56
N VAL A 31 1.28 -19.10 -0.35
CA VAL A 31 2.61 -19.33 0.24
C VAL A 31 2.83 -20.80 0.60
N HIS A 32 2.49 -21.68 -0.35
CA HIS A 32 2.45 -23.14 -0.18
C HIS A 32 3.77 -23.79 0.29
N GLY A 33 4.90 -23.12 0.10
CA GLY A 33 6.21 -23.62 0.52
C GLY A 33 6.57 -23.32 1.97
N LEU A 34 5.80 -22.48 2.68
CA LEU A 34 6.08 -22.18 4.09
C LEU A 34 5.86 -23.39 4.98
N THR A 35 6.78 -23.59 5.93
CA THR A 35 6.55 -24.54 7.02
C THR A 35 5.36 -24.08 7.88
N ARG A 36 4.72 -25.03 8.60
CA ARG A 36 3.65 -24.68 9.54
C ARG A 36 4.09 -23.62 10.56
N ALA A 37 5.30 -23.75 11.11
CA ALA A 37 5.82 -22.79 12.08
C ALA A 37 5.95 -21.37 11.49
N ASN A 38 6.39 -21.25 10.24
CA ASN A 38 6.51 -19.96 9.55
C ASN A 38 5.15 -19.40 9.13
N MET A 39 4.19 -20.26 8.77
CA MET A 39 2.80 -19.84 8.57
C MET A 39 2.18 -19.29 9.86
N ASP A 40 2.32 -20.01 10.98
CA ASP A 40 1.80 -19.57 12.28
C ASP A 40 2.46 -18.25 12.70
N LYS A 41 3.78 -18.13 12.48
CA LYS A 41 4.51 -16.88 12.72
C LYS A 41 3.98 -15.75 11.84
N LEU A 42 3.81 -15.97 10.53
CA LEU A 42 3.25 -14.98 9.61
C LEU A 42 1.90 -14.48 10.13
N LEU A 43 0.96 -15.38 10.40
CA LEU A 43 -0.38 -15.05 10.86
C LEU A 43 -0.37 -14.30 12.20
N SER A 44 0.59 -14.56 13.09
CA SER A 44 0.72 -13.87 14.38
C SER A 44 1.14 -12.39 14.25
N LEU A 45 1.79 -12.00 13.15
CA LEU A 45 2.19 -10.60 12.88
C LEU A 45 0.99 -9.71 12.47
N TYR A 46 -0.17 -10.32 12.25
CA TYR A 46 -1.40 -9.66 11.84
C TYR A 46 -2.54 -10.10 12.77
N PRO A 47 -2.56 -9.68 14.04
CA PRO A 47 -3.65 -10.04 14.93
C PRO A 47 -4.97 -9.44 14.42
N VAL A 48 -6.05 -10.23 14.45
CA VAL A 48 -7.38 -9.81 13.94
C VAL A 48 -7.90 -8.54 14.63
N SER A 49 -7.47 -8.26 15.86
CA SER A 49 -7.80 -7.05 16.60
C SER A 49 -7.36 -5.76 15.89
N ASP A 50 -6.30 -5.82 15.08
CA ASP A 50 -5.83 -4.67 14.29
C ASP A 50 -6.86 -4.27 13.20
N PHE A 51 -7.81 -5.18 12.86
CA PHE A 51 -8.69 -5.04 11.70
C PHE A 51 -10.15 -4.75 12.06
N VAL A 52 -10.49 -4.71 13.35
CA VAL A 52 -11.88 -4.50 13.81
C VAL A 52 -12.45 -3.17 13.32
N ALA A 53 -11.64 -2.11 13.33
CA ALA A 53 -12.07 -0.78 12.91
C ALA A 53 -12.44 -0.67 11.42
N TYR A 54 -11.99 -1.62 10.59
CA TYR A 54 -12.25 -1.63 9.13
C TYR A 54 -13.52 -2.40 8.77
N THR A 55 -14.06 -3.19 9.69
CA THR A 55 -15.20 -4.10 9.43
C THR A 55 -16.42 -3.32 8.96
N THR A 56 -17.06 -3.83 7.92
CA THR A 56 -18.34 -3.32 7.41
C THR A 56 -19.44 -4.35 7.66
N SER A 57 -20.68 -4.04 7.27
CA SER A 57 -21.77 -5.03 7.31
C SER A 57 -21.53 -6.22 6.36
N ALA A 58 -20.62 -6.10 5.39
CA ALA A 58 -20.37 -7.10 4.36
C ALA A 58 -18.96 -7.71 4.39
N LEU A 59 -17.96 -6.99 4.91
CA LEU A 59 -16.56 -7.39 4.94
C LEU A 59 -16.07 -7.53 6.38
N SER A 60 -15.53 -8.70 6.72
CA SER A 60 -15.15 -9.05 8.10
C SER A 60 -13.72 -8.59 8.46
N SER A 61 -13.38 -8.54 9.76
CA SER A 61 -12.00 -8.36 10.20
C SER A 61 -11.03 -9.41 9.64
N GLU A 62 -11.47 -10.66 9.48
CA GLU A 62 -10.64 -11.74 8.93
C GLU A 62 -10.42 -11.57 7.41
N PHE A 63 -11.38 -10.99 6.68
CA PHE A 63 -11.19 -10.56 5.31
C PHE A 63 -10.10 -9.47 5.22
N PHE A 64 -10.20 -8.40 6.01
CA PHE A 64 -9.20 -7.32 5.98
C PHE A 64 -7.83 -7.79 6.44
N ARG A 65 -7.77 -8.68 7.44
CA ARG A 65 -6.54 -9.35 7.87
C ARG A 65 -5.92 -10.15 6.73
N SER A 66 -6.72 -10.99 6.06
CA SER A 66 -6.27 -11.78 4.91
C SER A 66 -5.77 -10.90 3.77
N ALA A 67 -6.51 -9.84 3.43
CA ALA A 67 -6.15 -8.89 2.39
C ALA A 67 -4.85 -8.16 2.71
N ARG A 68 -4.63 -7.75 3.98
CA ARG A 68 -3.39 -7.08 4.41
C ARG A 68 -2.19 -8.01 4.36
N ILE A 69 -2.33 -9.27 4.78
CA ILE A 69 -1.27 -10.28 4.65
C ILE A 69 -0.93 -10.50 3.17
N PHE A 70 -1.96 -10.68 2.35
CA PHE A 70 -1.79 -10.93 0.92
C PHE A 70 -1.12 -9.75 0.21
N ARG A 71 -1.57 -8.53 0.52
CA ARG A 71 -0.97 -7.28 0.04
C ARG A 71 0.51 -7.20 0.41
N ASP A 72 0.84 -7.47 1.67
CA ASP A 72 2.22 -7.35 2.14
C ASP A 72 3.13 -8.36 1.44
N ILE A 73 2.65 -9.58 1.17
CA ILE A 73 3.39 -10.61 0.43
C ILE A 73 3.69 -10.19 -1.01
N LEU A 74 2.70 -9.67 -1.75
CA LEU A 74 2.86 -9.45 -3.19
C LEU A 74 3.16 -8.01 -3.61
N MET A 75 2.64 -7.02 -2.88
CA MET A 75 2.60 -5.63 -3.37
C MET A 75 3.42 -4.67 -2.51
N THR A 76 3.51 -4.86 -1.19
CA THR A 76 4.20 -3.88 -0.32
C THR A 76 5.62 -4.30 0.06
N CYS A 77 5.82 -5.51 0.57
CA CYS A 77 7.15 -5.93 1.04
C CYS A 77 8.17 -6.15 -0.09
N PRO A 78 7.81 -6.66 -1.28
CA PRO A 78 8.75 -6.77 -2.41
C PRO A 78 9.35 -5.42 -2.86
N PRO A 79 8.59 -4.35 -3.16
CA PRO A 79 9.19 -3.07 -3.54
C PRO A 79 9.97 -2.42 -2.39
N MET A 80 9.59 -2.65 -1.13
CA MET A 80 10.41 -2.20 0.01
C MET A 80 11.75 -2.94 0.08
N TRP A 81 11.79 -4.24 -0.17
CA TRP A 81 13.05 -4.98 -0.21
C TRP A 81 13.90 -4.51 -1.39
N TYR A 82 13.32 -4.44 -2.58
CA TYR A 82 14.01 -4.01 -3.80
C TYR A 82 14.56 -2.59 -3.66
N GLY A 83 13.74 -1.67 -3.16
CA GLY A 83 14.12 -0.30 -2.85
C GLY A 83 15.30 -0.23 -1.86
N LYS A 84 15.29 -1.06 -0.82
CA LYS A 84 16.42 -1.13 0.12
C LYS A 84 17.71 -1.59 -0.56
N GLN A 85 17.65 -2.57 -1.46
CA GLN A 85 18.85 -3.01 -2.20
C GLN A 85 19.34 -1.94 -3.20
N MET A 86 18.42 -1.26 -3.89
CA MET A 86 18.76 -0.12 -4.75
C MET A 86 19.45 1.01 -3.97
N ALA A 87 18.96 1.33 -2.78
CA ALA A 87 19.57 2.32 -1.90
C ALA A 87 20.99 1.92 -1.47
N LYS A 88 21.21 0.65 -1.12
CA LYS A 88 22.56 0.13 -0.83
C LYS A 88 23.50 0.20 -2.04
N ALA A 89 22.96 0.13 -3.25
CA ALA A 89 23.69 0.32 -4.49
C ALA A 89 23.88 1.82 -4.86
N GLY A 90 23.58 2.74 -3.93
CA GLY A 90 23.81 4.19 -4.10
C GLY A 90 22.75 4.88 -4.95
N LYS A 91 21.53 4.34 -5.05
CA LYS A 91 20.42 4.99 -5.77
C LYS A 91 19.45 5.67 -4.80
N ASP A 92 18.99 6.86 -5.16
CA ASP A 92 17.86 7.48 -4.48
C ASP A 92 16.58 6.68 -4.79
N VAL A 93 15.87 6.29 -3.74
CA VAL A 93 14.60 5.54 -3.84
C VAL A 93 13.51 6.34 -3.18
N TYR A 94 12.37 6.44 -3.86
CA TYR A 94 11.18 7.13 -3.38
C TYR A 94 10.07 6.10 -3.27
N LEU A 95 9.55 5.91 -2.06
CA LEU A 95 8.43 5.01 -1.76
C LEU A 95 7.15 5.82 -1.60
N PHE A 96 6.04 5.36 -2.17
CA PHE A 96 4.71 5.93 -1.92
C PHE A 96 3.70 4.86 -1.49
N ASP A 97 2.71 5.32 -0.73
CA ASP A 97 1.51 4.57 -0.35
C ASP A 97 0.30 5.36 -0.86
N TRP A 98 -0.44 4.83 -1.81
CA TRP A 98 -1.57 5.52 -2.43
C TRP A 98 -2.87 5.25 -1.67
N ASN A 99 -3.47 6.31 -1.11
CA ASN A 99 -4.52 6.22 -0.11
C ASN A 99 -5.79 7.04 -0.47
N GLN A 100 -6.10 7.15 -1.76
CA GLN A 100 -7.32 7.80 -2.23
C GLN A 100 -7.77 7.18 -3.56
N THR A 101 -9.07 6.96 -3.72
CA THR A 101 -9.61 6.37 -4.95
C THR A 101 -10.96 6.96 -5.33
N ILE A 102 -11.18 7.12 -6.64
CA ILE A 102 -12.51 7.35 -7.23
C ILE A 102 -13.20 6.03 -7.61
N LEU A 103 -12.51 4.90 -7.49
CA LEU A 103 -12.99 3.61 -7.96
C LEU A 103 -13.96 2.95 -6.99
N GLU A 104 -13.94 3.33 -5.71
CA GLU A 104 -14.77 2.67 -4.69
C GLU A 104 -16.26 2.68 -5.06
N PRO A 105 -16.91 3.79 -5.46
CA PRO A 105 -18.31 3.77 -5.91
C PRO A 105 -18.59 2.83 -7.09
N ILE A 106 -17.62 2.67 -8.00
CA ILE A 106 -17.73 1.77 -9.15
C ILE A 106 -17.69 0.31 -8.68
N ILE A 107 -16.74 -0.01 -7.79
CA ILE A 107 -16.60 -1.35 -7.22
C ILE A 107 -17.81 -1.69 -6.35
N GLU A 108 -18.31 -0.73 -5.56
CA GLU A 108 -19.52 -0.89 -4.76
C GLU A 108 -20.73 -1.26 -5.61
N GLN A 109 -20.93 -0.59 -6.75
CA GLN A 109 -22.02 -0.89 -7.66
C GLN A 109 -21.91 -2.31 -8.24
N GLN A 110 -20.69 -2.77 -8.54
CA GLN A 110 -20.45 -4.08 -9.16
C GLN A 110 -20.49 -5.24 -8.17
N THR A 111 -20.12 -5.00 -6.91
CA THR A 111 -19.96 -6.04 -5.90
C THR A 111 -21.06 -6.04 -4.83
N GLU A 112 -21.85 -4.96 -4.77
CA GLU A 112 -22.82 -4.67 -3.71
C GLU A 112 -22.20 -4.62 -2.30
N LYS A 113 -20.89 -4.33 -2.21
CA LYS A 113 -20.12 -4.27 -0.95
C LYS A 113 -19.33 -2.98 -0.87
N ARG A 114 -19.23 -2.41 0.33
CA ARG A 114 -18.47 -1.19 0.64
C ARG A 114 -17.22 -1.48 1.46
N GLY A 115 -16.28 -0.54 1.47
CA GLY A 115 -15.06 -0.60 2.28
C GLY A 115 -13.92 -1.31 1.56
N TRP A 116 -13.86 -1.20 0.23
CA TRP A 116 -12.76 -1.78 -0.55
C TRP A 116 -11.50 -0.92 -0.45
N GLY A 117 -11.67 0.38 -0.20
CA GLY A 117 -10.57 1.34 -0.08
C GLY A 117 -9.81 1.52 -1.38
N SER A 118 -8.54 1.93 -1.29
CA SER A 118 -7.68 2.12 -2.46
C SER A 118 -7.15 0.78 -2.94
N VAL A 119 -7.90 0.11 -3.82
CA VAL A 119 -7.54 -1.21 -4.39
C VAL A 119 -6.40 -1.11 -5.40
N HIS A 120 -5.88 -2.26 -5.85
CA HIS A 120 -4.83 -2.33 -6.86
C HIS A 120 -5.09 -1.45 -8.06
N THR A 121 -4.05 -0.72 -8.48
CA THR A 121 -4.08 0.23 -9.61
C THR A 121 -5.01 1.42 -9.43
N SER A 122 -5.55 1.69 -8.23
CA SER A 122 -6.38 2.88 -7.97
C SER A 122 -5.63 4.18 -8.29
N GLU A 123 -4.31 4.20 -8.16
CA GLU A 123 -3.48 5.34 -8.53
C GLU A 123 -3.52 5.66 -10.02
N PHE A 124 -3.84 4.67 -10.89
CA PHE A 124 -3.91 4.87 -12.34
C PHE A 124 -4.90 5.96 -12.73
N ALA A 125 -6.01 6.07 -11.99
CA ALA A 125 -7.01 7.11 -12.24
C ALA A 125 -6.43 8.52 -12.17
N TYR A 126 -5.42 8.73 -11.32
CA TYR A 126 -4.86 10.04 -11.03
C TYR A 126 -3.56 10.30 -11.79
N ILE A 127 -2.68 9.31 -11.92
CA ILE A 127 -1.34 9.52 -12.50
C ILE A 127 -1.37 9.88 -13.98
N PHE A 128 -2.37 9.40 -14.73
CA PHE A 128 -2.54 9.73 -16.15
C PHE A 128 -3.18 11.11 -16.36
N GLY A 129 -3.56 11.81 -15.28
CA GLY A 129 -3.98 13.20 -15.34
C GLY A 129 -5.39 13.43 -15.90
N ASN A 130 -6.19 12.38 -16.09
CA ASN A 130 -7.50 12.47 -16.71
C ASN A 130 -8.53 11.54 -16.05
N LEU A 131 -9.24 12.05 -15.04
CA LEU A 131 -10.29 11.30 -14.36
C LEU A 131 -11.47 10.96 -15.27
N SER A 132 -11.74 11.77 -16.31
CA SER A 132 -12.86 11.56 -17.23
C SER A 132 -12.77 10.26 -18.02
N HIS A 133 -11.63 9.57 -18.01
CA HIS A 133 -11.55 8.20 -18.54
C HIS A 133 -12.46 7.21 -17.79
N TYR A 134 -12.81 7.51 -16.54
CA TYR A 134 -13.70 6.72 -15.70
C TYR A 134 -15.16 7.20 -15.73
N ASP A 135 -15.44 8.29 -16.45
CA ASP A 135 -16.80 8.77 -16.74
C ASP A 135 -17.39 7.97 -17.91
N VAL A 136 -17.68 6.70 -17.63
CA VAL A 136 -18.25 5.76 -18.59
C VAL A 136 -19.69 5.47 -18.23
N ASN A 137 -20.56 5.41 -19.25
CA ASN A 137 -21.99 5.24 -19.05
C ASN A 137 -22.30 4.01 -18.18
N GLY A 138 -23.08 4.20 -17.12
CA GLY A 138 -23.50 3.17 -16.18
C GLY A 138 -22.70 3.13 -14.87
N ASN A 139 -21.47 3.65 -14.84
CA ASN A 139 -20.64 3.70 -13.63
C ASN A 139 -20.92 4.99 -12.84
N PRO A 140 -20.95 4.94 -11.49
CA PRO A 140 -20.97 6.15 -10.67
C PRO A 140 -19.68 6.94 -10.87
N PHE A 141 -19.80 8.22 -11.23
CA PHE A 141 -18.66 9.10 -11.44
C PHE A 141 -18.90 10.45 -10.76
N HIS A 142 -18.40 10.57 -9.53
CA HIS A 142 -18.57 11.75 -8.69
C HIS A 142 -17.24 12.18 -8.03
N PRO A 143 -16.18 12.47 -8.81
CA PRO A 143 -14.90 12.91 -8.26
C PRO A 143 -15.07 14.21 -7.46
N THR A 144 -14.40 14.27 -6.31
CA THR A 144 -14.42 15.42 -5.42
C THR A 144 -13.37 16.46 -5.83
N PRO A 145 -13.41 17.71 -5.31
CA PRO A 145 -12.32 18.66 -5.48
C PRO A 145 -10.95 18.11 -5.04
N ALA A 146 -10.93 17.24 -4.02
CA ALA A 146 -9.71 16.59 -3.56
C ALA A 146 -9.15 15.62 -4.62
N ASP A 147 -10.01 14.93 -5.37
CA ASP A 147 -9.59 14.03 -6.45
C ASP A 147 -8.94 14.78 -7.61
N TYR A 148 -9.54 15.90 -8.04
CA TYR A 148 -8.94 16.75 -9.06
C TYR A 148 -7.60 17.34 -8.59
N ALA A 149 -7.52 17.78 -7.34
CA ALA A 149 -6.27 18.29 -6.78
C ALA A 149 -5.19 17.21 -6.73
N LEU A 150 -5.53 15.98 -6.32
CA LEU A 150 -4.61 14.85 -6.29
C LEU A 150 -4.18 14.41 -7.70
N THR A 151 -5.08 14.45 -8.68
CA THR A 151 -4.78 14.16 -10.09
C THR A 151 -3.67 15.07 -10.63
N ILE A 152 -3.76 16.37 -10.32
CA ILE A 152 -2.72 17.34 -10.70
C ILE A 152 -1.39 16.98 -10.03
N ARG A 153 -1.38 16.79 -8.70
CA ARG A 153 -0.14 16.50 -7.96
C ARG A 153 0.49 15.17 -8.34
N GLY A 154 -0.31 14.10 -8.43
CA GLY A 154 0.15 12.76 -8.77
C GLY A 154 0.78 12.70 -10.16
N SER A 155 0.05 13.16 -11.18
CA SER A 155 0.54 13.16 -12.56
C SER A 155 1.82 13.99 -12.75
N ARG A 156 1.85 15.19 -12.15
CA ARG A 156 3.03 16.07 -12.20
C ARG A 156 4.21 15.48 -11.44
N SER A 157 3.99 14.80 -10.32
CA SER A 157 5.09 14.19 -9.55
C SER A 157 5.74 13.03 -10.31
N LEU A 158 4.95 12.19 -10.97
CA LEU A 158 5.48 11.09 -11.79
C LEU A 158 6.27 11.59 -13.00
N SER A 159 5.73 12.58 -13.73
CA SER A 159 6.44 13.18 -14.87
C SER A 159 7.70 13.94 -14.43
N THR A 160 7.65 14.63 -13.29
CA THR A 160 8.84 15.28 -12.70
C THR A 160 9.88 14.25 -12.30
N PHE A 161 9.49 13.12 -11.71
CA PHE A 161 10.42 12.03 -11.41
C PHE A 161 11.07 11.48 -12.67
N ALA A 162 10.30 11.26 -13.74
CA ALA A 162 10.84 10.80 -15.01
C ALA A 162 11.84 11.81 -15.62
N ALA A 163 11.58 13.11 -15.50
CA ALA A 163 12.43 14.15 -16.07
C ALA A 163 13.68 14.47 -15.23
N THR A 164 13.59 14.38 -13.89
CA THR A 164 14.59 14.94 -12.97
C THR A 164 15.18 13.93 -11.98
N GLY A 165 14.60 12.73 -11.90
CA GLY A 165 14.90 11.74 -10.86
C GLY A 165 14.31 12.07 -9.48
N ARG A 166 13.51 13.15 -9.34
CA ARG A 166 12.88 13.55 -8.09
C ARG A 166 11.37 13.75 -8.27
N PRO A 167 10.52 13.25 -7.36
CA PRO A 167 9.07 13.37 -7.51
C PRO A 167 8.51 14.75 -7.13
N GLY A 168 9.32 15.62 -6.51
CA GLY A 168 8.92 16.97 -6.11
C GLY A 168 9.80 18.05 -6.73
N LEU A 169 9.19 19.17 -7.10
CA LEU A 169 9.86 20.36 -7.63
C LEU A 169 9.24 21.64 -7.03
N ASP A 170 10.08 22.49 -6.43
CA ASP A 170 9.63 23.73 -5.79
C ASP A 170 9.00 24.68 -6.81
N GLY A 171 7.87 25.31 -6.45
CA GLY A 171 7.12 26.20 -7.34
C GLY A 171 6.22 25.49 -8.35
N HIS A 172 6.15 24.16 -8.34
CA HIS A 172 5.25 23.36 -9.17
C HIS A 172 4.22 22.62 -8.32
N ASP A 173 3.06 22.29 -8.91
CA ASP A 173 2.05 21.46 -8.24
C ASP A 173 2.43 19.97 -8.27
N THR A 174 3.54 19.62 -7.63
CA THR A 174 3.97 18.25 -7.34
C THR A 174 3.73 17.93 -5.86
N PHE A 175 3.93 16.67 -5.46
CA PHE A 175 3.96 16.28 -4.06
C PHE A 175 5.05 17.05 -3.31
N ARG A 176 4.65 17.67 -2.19
CA ARG A 176 5.55 18.51 -1.39
C ARG A 176 6.25 17.68 -0.34
N GLY A 177 7.57 17.86 -0.20
CA GLY A 177 8.34 17.17 0.83
C GLY A 177 8.56 15.67 0.60
N PHE A 178 8.32 15.17 -0.63
CA PHE A 178 8.60 13.78 -0.98
C PHE A 178 10.12 13.56 -1.08
N LYS A 179 10.68 12.97 -0.02
CA LYS A 179 12.13 12.72 0.14
C LYS A 179 12.50 11.26 -0.13
N PRO A 180 13.78 10.95 -0.38
CA PRO A 180 14.25 9.58 -0.48
C PRO A 180 13.91 8.75 0.77
N ALA A 181 13.47 7.51 0.55
CA ALA A 181 13.00 6.59 1.57
C ALA A 181 14.10 6.10 2.52
N TYR A 182 15.32 5.93 2.02
CA TYR A 182 16.47 5.36 2.75
C TYR A 182 17.61 6.35 2.90
N ALA A 183 17.31 7.64 3.12
CA ALA A 183 18.34 8.65 3.27
C ALA A 183 19.32 8.25 4.38
N THR A 184 20.61 8.16 4.03
CA THR A 184 21.70 7.86 4.97
C THR A 184 21.81 9.00 5.97
N THR A 185 21.13 8.90 7.11
CA THR A 185 21.34 9.88 8.17
C THR A 185 22.70 9.60 8.80
N THR A 186 23.57 10.60 8.80
CA THR A 186 24.88 10.60 9.48
C THR A 186 24.78 10.47 11.01
N LYS A 187 23.61 10.11 11.55
CA LYS A 187 23.27 10.04 12.97
C LYS A 187 22.57 8.75 13.35
N GLY A 188 22.90 7.63 12.69
CA GLY A 188 22.51 6.29 13.13
C GLY A 188 21.01 6.03 13.26
N ARG A 189 20.16 6.79 12.55
CA ARG A 189 18.71 6.52 12.49
C ARG A 189 18.37 5.85 11.16
N ASP A 190 17.92 4.61 11.26
CA ASP A 190 17.43 3.74 10.17
C ASP A 190 15.95 4.01 9.82
N ASP A 191 15.51 5.27 9.93
CA ASP A 191 14.15 5.64 9.57
C ASP A 191 13.97 5.36 8.06
N VAL A 192 12.92 4.60 7.73
CA VAL A 192 12.50 4.40 6.34
C VAL A 192 11.26 5.23 6.12
N TYR A 193 11.27 6.06 5.09
CA TYR A 193 10.17 6.98 4.79
C TYR A 193 9.35 6.50 3.60
N VAL A 194 8.05 6.73 3.69
CA VAL A 194 7.06 6.55 2.62
C VAL A 194 6.26 7.84 2.49
N PHE A 195 5.91 8.22 1.26
CA PHE A 195 5.01 9.33 1.00
C PHE A 195 3.59 8.81 0.84
N VAL A 196 2.69 9.15 1.77
CA VAL A 196 1.27 8.86 1.62
C VAL A 196 0.70 9.83 0.59
N ALA A 197 0.13 9.33 -0.50
CA ALA A 197 -0.48 10.12 -1.56
C ALA A 197 -2.01 10.10 -1.43
N GLY A 198 -2.61 11.29 -1.30
CA GLY A 198 -4.05 11.43 -1.08
C GLY A 198 -4.50 11.10 0.34
N GLY A 199 -5.82 11.12 0.52
CA GLY A 199 -6.46 10.84 1.80
C GLY A 199 -6.26 11.94 2.85
N PRO A 200 -6.72 11.73 4.09
CA PRO A 200 -6.68 12.75 5.14
C PRO A 200 -5.27 13.02 5.70
N SER A 201 -4.30 12.16 5.39
CA SER A 201 -2.95 12.17 5.97
C SER A 201 -1.84 12.22 4.90
N GLU A 202 -2.10 12.84 3.75
CA GLU A 202 -1.10 13.01 2.68
C GLU A 202 0.20 13.64 3.23
N GLY A 203 1.34 13.05 2.88
CA GLY A 203 2.64 13.56 3.26
C GLY A 203 3.68 12.49 3.54
N LEU A 204 4.90 12.94 3.84
CA LEU A 204 6.01 12.07 4.20
C LEU A 204 5.83 11.54 5.63
N SER A 205 5.91 10.22 5.80
CA SER A 205 5.82 9.54 7.08
C SER A 205 6.93 8.50 7.19
N ALA A 206 7.53 8.35 8.37
CA ALA A 206 8.33 7.15 8.62
C ALA A 206 7.40 5.92 8.69
N ILE A 207 7.91 4.74 8.34
CA ILE A 207 7.15 3.49 8.44
C ILE A 207 6.96 3.02 9.89
N ASP A 208 7.73 3.58 10.82
CA ASP A 208 7.74 3.30 12.24
C ASP A 208 8.36 4.45 13.04
N GLY A 209 8.33 4.35 14.38
CA GLY A 209 8.97 5.31 15.28
C GLY A 209 8.26 6.66 15.39
N GLN A 210 8.99 7.65 15.92
CA GLN A 210 8.45 8.96 16.30
C GLN A 210 7.96 9.80 15.11
N HIS A 211 8.55 9.61 13.93
CA HIS A 211 8.19 10.35 12.71
C HIS A 211 7.10 9.68 11.88
N SER A 212 6.51 8.59 12.39
CA SER A 212 5.44 7.86 11.71
C SER A 212 4.08 8.42 12.11
N THR A 213 3.24 8.71 11.12
CA THR A 213 1.81 8.95 11.33
C THR A 213 1.13 7.71 11.89
N GLU A 214 -0.02 7.86 12.55
CA GLU A 214 -0.76 6.72 13.09
C GLU A 214 -1.17 5.72 11.99
N LEU A 215 -1.62 6.24 10.84
CA LEU A 215 -2.03 5.45 9.67
C LEU A 215 -0.89 4.54 9.18
N VAL A 216 0.29 5.09 8.96
CA VAL A 216 1.44 4.29 8.48
C VAL A 216 1.96 3.37 9.57
N ARG A 217 1.99 3.81 10.84
CA ARG A 217 2.47 2.99 11.96
C ARG A 217 1.61 1.75 12.18
N ALA A 218 0.29 1.86 12.01
CA ALA A 218 -0.65 0.76 12.14
C ALA A 218 -0.35 -0.39 11.15
N GLN A 219 0.31 -0.09 10.03
CA GLN A 219 0.70 -1.09 9.06
C GLN A 219 1.86 -1.99 9.51
N LYS A 220 2.63 -1.61 10.54
CA LYS A 220 3.74 -2.40 11.12
C LYS A 220 4.75 -2.90 10.06
N LEU A 221 4.99 -2.11 9.00
CA LEU A 221 5.74 -2.51 7.82
C LEU A 221 7.17 -2.99 8.14
N ARG A 222 7.82 -2.37 9.14
CA ARG A 222 9.16 -2.78 9.59
C ARG A 222 9.20 -4.26 9.98
N GLU A 223 8.29 -4.66 10.86
CA GLU A 223 8.24 -6.00 11.43
C GLU A 223 7.77 -7.02 10.39
N ARG A 224 6.66 -6.71 9.72
CA ARG A 224 6.03 -7.60 8.74
C ARG A 224 6.92 -7.85 7.53
N CYS A 225 7.49 -6.80 6.95
CA CYS A 225 8.38 -6.95 5.80
C CYS A 225 9.78 -7.46 6.16
N ALA A 226 10.22 -7.33 7.42
CA ALA A 226 11.45 -8.00 7.86
C ALA A 226 11.28 -9.52 7.90
N PHE A 227 10.12 -10.01 8.35
CA PHE A 227 9.81 -11.43 8.32
C PHE A 227 9.62 -11.94 6.88
N ILE A 228 8.70 -11.31 6.12
CA ILE A 228 8.36 -11.73 4.75
C ILE A 228 9.58 -11.76 3.83
N ASN A 229 10.47 -10.77 3.93
CA ASN A 229 11.67 -10.70 3.10
C ASN A 229 12.92 -11.33 3.75
N SER A 230 12.77 -12.12 4.81
CA SER A 230 13.90 -12.80 5.43
C SER A 230 14.41 -13.92 4.50
N PRO A 231 15.72 -14.25 4.51
CA PRO A 231 16.28 -15.26 3.61
C PRO A 231 15.57 -16.60 3.67
N GLU A 232 15.21 -17.06 4.89
CA GLU A 232 14.50 -18.32 5.09
C GLU A 232 13.11 -18.31 4.43
N ILE A 233 12.37 -17.21 4.58
CA ILE A 233 11.02 -17.09 4.01
C ILE A 233 11.10 -16.98 2.49
N VAL A 234 12.03 -16.19 1.94
CA VAL A 234 12.25 -16.11 0.49
C VAL A 234 12.59 -17.48 -0.10
N GLU A 235 13.50 -18.24 0.55
CA GLU A 235 13.85 -19.60 0.14
C GLU A 235 12.64 -20.53 0.15
N GLN A 236 11.80 -20.49 1.20
CA GLN A 236 10.59 -21.31 1.29
C GLN A 236 9.54 -20.91 0.24
N LEU A 237 9.43 -19.63 -0.09
CA LEU A 237 8.53 -19.14 -1.13
C LEU A 237 9.02 -19.48 -2.55
N ARG A 238 10.28 -19.89 -2.71
CA ARG A 238 10.93 -20.29 -3.98
C ARG A 238 10.98 -19.16 -5.04
N TYR A 239 11.15 -17.93 -4.58
CA TYR A 239 11.38 -16.76 -5.44
C TYR A 239 12.87 -16.38 -5.51
#